data_AF-A8SB78-F1
#
_entry.id   AF-A8SB78-F1
#
_cell.length_a   1.000
_cell.length_b   1.000
_cell.length_c   1.000
_cell.angle_alpha   90.00
_cell.angle_beta   90.00
_cell.angle_gamma   90.00
#
_symmetry.space_group_name_H-M   'P 1'
#
loop_
_entity.id
_entity.type
_entity.pdbx_description
1 polymer ?
#
loop_
_entity_poly.entity_id
_entity_poly.type
_entity_poly.pdbx_seq_one_letter_code
_entity_poly.pdbx_strand_id
1 'polypeptide(L)'
;MDELRLINATPLEKEMLEYADYIGRETTNECESTAETCADMVSSAPTIDPESLPPHWRKSEETPPKKKDGDVLGSVFAVAYHRNIRNGIWLASNMPWHIVADCPEMYPLWMPLPKLPDLPTPERRCMLGND
;
A
#
# COMPACT_ATOMS: atom_id res chain seq x y z
N MET A 1 -3.19 -21.17 -5.27
CA MET A 1 -2.87 -19.76 -5.57
C MET A 1 -1.76 -19.43 -4.59
N ASP A 2 -0.54 -19.21 -5.07
CA ASP A 2 0.61 -19.00 -4.17
C ASP A 2 0.36 -17.75 -3.33
N GLU A 3 0.52 -17.90 -2.01
CA GLU A 3 0.29 -16.81 -1.06
C GLU A 3 1.34 -15.72 -1.31
N LEU A 4 0.89 -14.52 -1.71
CA LEU A 4 1.78 -13.40 -1.96
C LEU A 4 2.29 -12.85 -0.61
N ARG A 5 3.62 -12.90 -0.41
CA ARG A 5 4.31 -12.20 0.69
C ARG A 5 4.75 -10.83 0.21
N LEU A 6 4.85 -9.85 1.11
CA LEU A 6 5.31 -8.48 0.79
C LEU A 6 6.69 -8.47 0.11
N ILE A 7 7.53 -9.42 0.49
CA ILE A 7 8.83 -9.69 -0.10
C ILE A 7 8.75 -11.10 -0.67
N ASN A 8 9.06 -11.26 -1.96
CA ASN A 8 9.19 -12.58 -2.56
C ASN A 8 10.45 -13.27 -2.01
N ALA A 9 10.27 -14.00 -0.92
CA ALA A 9 11.35 -14.70 -0.23
C ALA A 9 11.47 -16.17 -0.63
N THR A 10 10.64 -16.66 -1.56
CA THR A 10 10.69 -18.05 -2.05
C THR A 10 12.07 -18.45 -2.59
N PRO A 11 12.79 -17.61 -3.37
CA PRO A 11 14.14 -17.93 -3.81
C PRO A 11 15.12 -18.07 -2.62
N LEU A 12 15.00 -17.16 -1.64
CA LEU A 12 15.85 -17.14 -0.46
C LEU A 12 15.61 -18.36 0.45
N GLU A 13 14.34 -18.73 0.66
CA GLU A 13 13.96 -19.92 1.43
C GLU A 13 14.59 -21.18 0.83
N LYS A 14 14.53 -21.32 -0.50
CA LYS A 14 15.14 -22.43 -1.21
C LYS A 14 16.66 -22.45 -1.06
N GLU A 15 17.33 -21.30 -1.24
CA GLU A 15 18.78 -21.19 -1.06
C GLU A 15 19.22 -21.56 0.37
N MET A 16 18.44 -21.17 1.38
CA MET A 16 18.72 -21.50 2.78
C MET A 16 18.61 -23.00 3.08
N LEU A 17 17.61 -23.69 2.52
CA LEU A 17 17.46 -25.14 2.65
C LEU A 17 18.59 -25.91 1.96
N GLU A 18 18.99 -25.48 0.76
CA GLU A 18 20.11 -26.08 0.03
C GLU A 18 21.44 -25.88 0.80
N TYR A 19 21.62 -24.72 1.42
CA TYR A 19 22.77 -24.44 2.27
C TYR A 19 22.77 -25.30 3.55
N ALA A 20 21.61 -25.51 4.17
CA ALA A 20 21.47 -26.38 5.36
C ALA A 20 21.89 -27.83 5.05
N ASP A 21 21.37 -28.43 3.98
CA ASP A 21 21.72 -29.80 3.55
C ASP A 21 23.21 -29.93 3.20
N TYR A 22 23.80 -28.91 2.57
CA TYR A 22 25.23 -28.88 2.30
C TYR A 22 26.07 -28.91 3.59
N ILE A 23 25.75 -28.05 4.55
CA ILE A 23 26.52 -27.94 5.80
C ILE A 23 26.32 -29.16 6.71
N GLY A 24 25.12 -29.74 6.78
CA GLY A 24 24.84 -30.95 7.54
C GLY A 24 25.64 -32.18 7.07
N ARG A 25 26.07 -32.18 5.79
CA ARG A 25 26.95 -33.23 5.23
C ARG A 25 28.43 -33.01 5.54
N GLU A 26 28.89 -31.77 5.71
CA GLU A 26 30.30 -31.44 5.93
C GLU A 26 30.68 -31.26 7.41
N THR A 27 29.75 -30.89 8.28
CA THR A 27 30.04 -30.58 9.70
C THR A 27 28.88 -30.93 10.63
N THR A 28 29.16 -31.56 11.78
CA THR A 28 28.15 -31.78 12.83
C THR A 28 28.23 -30.68 13.88
N ASN A 29 27.27 -29.74 13.87
CA ASN A 29 26.82 -28.88 14.99
C ASN A 29 26.60 -27.39 14.62
N GLU A 30 25.46 -26.87 15.08
CA GLU A 30 24.98 -25.48 15.14
C GLU A 30 24.67 -24.72 13.83
N CYS A 31 25.44 -24.89 12.76
CA CYS A 31 25.19 -24.13 11.52
C CYS A 31 23.95 -24.61 10.73
N GLU A 32 23.68 -25.92 10.70
CA GLU A 32 22.49 -26.50 10.06
C GLU A 32 21.20 -25.99 10.73
N SER A 33 21.13 -26.06 12.06
CA SER A 33 19.99 -25.56 12.85
C SER A 33 19.75 -24.05 12.66
N THR A 34 20.81 -23.27 12.46
CA THR A 34 20.69 -21.83 12.17
C THR A 34 20.07 -21.58 10.79
N ALA A 35 20.48 -22.36 9.78
CA ALA A 35 19.94 -22.24 8.42
C ALA A 35 18.46 -22.69 8.35
N GLU A 36 18.11 -23.78 9.03
CA GLU A 36 16.71 -24.23 9.19
C GLU A 36 15.85 -23.19 9.90
N THR A 37 16.35 -22.61 11.00
CA THR A 37 15.64 -21.54 11.73
C THR A 37 15.41 -20.32 10.83
N CYS A 38 16.37 -19.98 9.97
CA CYS A 38 16.19 -18.89 9.01
C CYS A 38 15.13 -19.22 7.94
N ALA A 39 15.12 -20.45 7.42
CA ALA A 39 14.09 -20.90 6.50
C ALA A 39 12.69 -20.87 7.14
N ASP A 40 12.58 -21.29 8.41
CA ASP A 40 11.33 -21.21 9.18
C ASP A 40 10.86 -19.78 9.43
N MET A 41 11.77 -18.84 9.70
CA MET A 41 11.42 -17.42 9.82
C MET A 41 10.91 -16.84 8.49
N VAL A 42 11.52 -17.26 7.37
CA VAL A 42 11.08 -16.84 6.03
C VAL A 42 9.71 -17.45 5.70
N SER A 43 9.50 -18.73 6.04
CA SER A 43 8.25 -19.45 5.76
C SER A 43 7.08 -18.95 6.61
N SER A 44 7.35 -18.58 7.86
CA SER A 44 6.39 -18.01 8.80
C SER A 44 6.14 -16.51 8.63
N ALA A 45 6.85 -15.85 7.71
CA ALA A 45 6.62 -14.45 7.40
C ALA A 45 5.16 -14.23 6.98
N PRO A 46 4.45 -13.24 7.57
CA PRO A 46 3.04 -13.04 7.30
C PRO A 46 2.82 -12.75 5.83
N THR A 47 1.87 -13.48 5.25
CA THR A 47 1.39 -13.23 3.90
C THR A 47 0.57 -11.95 3.91
N ILE A 48 0.73 -11.13 2.88
CA ILE A 48 0.00 -9.89 2.78
C ILE A 48 -0.83 -9.96 1.52
N ASP A 49 -2.15 -9.88 1.68
CA ASP A 49 -3.02 -9.62 0.55
C ASP A 49 -2.73 -8.19 0.05
N PRO A 50 -2.21 -8.00 -1.18
CA PRO A 50 -1.88 -6.67 -1.70
C PRO A 50 -3.10 -5.73 -1.72
N GLU A 51 -4.30 -6.30 -1.91
CA GLU A 51 -5.57 -5.56 -1.88
C GLU A 51 -6.01 -5.22 -0.45
N SER A 52 -5.46 -5.90 0.56
CA SER A 52 -5.69 -5.64 1.99
C SER A 52 -4.80 -4.56 2.58
N LEU A 53 -3.88 -3.97 1.80
CA LEU A 53 -3.04 -2.84 2.21
C LEU A 53 -3.61 -1.50 1.72
N PRO A 54 -4.61 -0.92 2.42
CA PRO A 54 -4.99 0.44 2.16
C PRO A 54 -3.96 1.41 2.75
N PRO A 55 -3.79 2.59 2.15
CA PRO A 55 -4.37 3.02 0.88
C PRO A 55 -3.34 2.93 -0.26
N HIS A 56 -3.70 2.22 -1.35
CA HIS A 56 -2.92 2.18 -2.59
C HIS A 56 -3.55 3.09 -3.67
N TRP A 57 -2.74 3.57 -4.61
CA TRP A 57 -3.22 4.34 -5.76
C TRP A 57 -4.05 3.46 -6.69
N ARG A 58 -5.18 4.01 -7.15
CA ARG A 58 -6.13 3.41 -8.09
C ARG A 58 -6.21 4.29 -9.33
N LYS A 59 -6.36 3.68 -10.49
CA LYS A 59 -6.57 4.40 -11.74
C LYS A 59 -8.04 4.80 -11.87
N SER A 60 -8.30 6.07 -12.14
CA SER A 60 -9.68 6.59 -12.25
C SER A 60 -10.46 5.96 -13.41
N GLU A 61 -9.79 5.66 -14.53
CA GLU A 61 -10.42 5.02 -15.70
C GLU A 61 -10.90 3.58 -15.41
N GLU A 62 -10.10 2.82 -14.65
CA GLU A 62 -10.39 1.41 -14.35
C GLU A 62 -11.32 1.27 -13.14
N THR A 63 -11.10 2.07 -12.11
CA THR A 63 -11.84 2.03 -10.85
C THR A 63 -12.13 3.45 -10.39
N PRO A 64 -13.19 4.12 -10.89
CA PRO A 64 -13.52 5.47 -10.47
C PRO A 64 -13.96 5.51 -8.99
N PRO A 65 -13.65 6.58 -8.25
CA PRO A 65 -14.05 6.73 -6.86
C PRO A 65 -15.57 6.85 -6.72
N LYS A 66 -16.09 6.34 -5.61
CA LYS A 66 -17.50 6.45 -5.23
C LYS A 66 -17.63 7.27 -3.95
N LYS A 67 -18.86 7.69 -3.64
CA LYS A 67 -19.16 8.42 -2.40
C LYS A 67 -18.60 7.76 -1.13
N LYS A 68 -18.56 6.42 -1.08
CA LYS A 68 -18.04 5.66 0.08
C LYS A 68 -16.52 5.75 0.26
N ASP A 69 -15.80 6.10 -0.79
CA ASP A 69 -14.34 6.20 -0.80
C ASP A 69 -13.86 7.58 -0.37
N GLY A 70 -14.77 8.56 -0.32
CA GLY A 70 -14.49 9.89 0.18
C GLY A 70 -14.50 9.97 1.70
N ASP A 71 -13.82 10.99 2.23
CA ASP A 71 -13.87 11.36 3.64
C ASP A 71 -15.26 11.92 4.06
N VAL A 72 -15.33 12.54 5.25
CA VAL A 72 -16.56 13.17 5.77
C VAL A 72 -17.14 14.25 4.86
N LEU A 73 -16.30 14.89 4.02
CA LEU A 73 -16.70 15.88 3.03
C LEU A 73 -16.92 15.27 1.64
N GLY A 74 -16.67 13.98 1.47
CA GLY A 74 -16.69 13.30 0.18
C GLY A 74 -15.44 13.59 -0.67
N SER A 75 -14.30 13.89 -0.05
CA SER A 75 -13.04 14.09 -0.75
C SER A 75 -12.23 12.81 -0.83
N VAL A 76 -11.56 12.58 -1.96
CA VAL A 76 -10.52 11.56 -2.15
C VAL A 76 -9.19 12.26 -2.39
N PHE A 77 -8.07 11.55 -2.18
CA PHE A 77 -6.77 12.10 -2.53
C PHE A 77 -6.47 11.75 -3.99
N ALA A 78 -6.30 12.75 -4.83
CA ALA A 78 -6.13 12.58 -6.27
C ALA A 78 -4.87 13.28 -6.78
N VAL A 79 -4.29 12.71 -7.83
CA VAL A 79 -3.14 13.28 -8.54
C VAL A 79 -3.63 13.91 -9.83
N ALA A 80 -3.24 15.16 -10.08
CA ALA A 80 -3.60 15.90 -11.28
C ALA A 80 -2.37 16.58 -11.90
N TYR A 81 -2.38 16.69 -13.23
CA TYR A 81 -1.34 17.41 -13.97
C TYR A 81 -1.76 18.85 -14.25
N HIS A 82 -1.08 19.80 -13.61
CA HIS A 82 -1.35 21.23 -13.77
C HIS A 82 -0.42 21.83 -14.82
N ARG A 83 -0.93 21.97 -16.06
CA ARG A 83 -0.20 22.58 -17.18
C ARG A 83 0.20 24.05 -16.93
N ASN A 84 -0.59 24.76 -16.14
CA ASN A 84 -0.44 26.20 -15.92
C ASN A 84 0.56 26.57 -14.82
N ILE A 85 1.20 25.59 -14.16
CA ILE A 85 2.16 25.83 -13.07
C ILE A 85 3.52 25.28 -13.51
N ARG A 86 4.56 26.14 -13.47
CA ARG A 86 5.98 25.78 -13.72
C ARG A 86 6.20 24.91 -14.97
N ASN A 87 5.54 25.22 -16.09
CA ASN A 87 5.60 24.44 -17.35
C ASN A 87 5.15 22.98 -17.20
N GLY A 88 4.22 22.70 -16.27
CA GLY A 88 3.67 21.38 -16.02
C GLY A 88 4.21 20.74 -14.76
N ILE A 89 3.33 20.50 -13.79
CA ILE A 89 3.66 19.81 -12.55
C ILE A 89 2.55 18.85 -12.15
N TRP A 90 2.93 17.69 -11.63
CA TRP A 90 2.02 16.77 -10.97
C TRP A 90 1.83 17.20 -9.52
N LEU A 91 0.58 17.41 -9.10
CA LEU A 91 0.22 17.70 -7.71
C LEU A 91 -0.72 16.63 -7.19
N ALA A 92 -0.60 16.32 -5.91
CA ALA A 92 -1.53 15.47 -5.20
C ALA A 92 -2.33 16.35 -4.22
N SER A 93 -3.65 16.30 -4.29
CA SER A 93 -4.54 17.12 -3.47
C SER A 93 -5.86 16.42 -3.17
N ASN A 94 -6.53 16.86 -2.10
CA ASN A 94 -7.89 16.45 -1.81
C ASN A 94 -8.83 17.01 -2.87
N MET A 95 -9.63 16.14 -3.48
CA MET A 95 -10.59 16.49 -4.53
C MET A 95 -11.93 15.81 -4.25
N PRO A 96 -13.07 16.46 -4.52
CA PRO A 96 -14.38 15.82 -4.40
C PRO A 96 -14.45 14.56 -5.28
N TRP A 97 -14.94 13.45 -4.70
CA TRP A 97 -14.95 12.14 -5.37
C TRP A 97 -15.63 12.17 -6.75
N HIS A 98 -16.71 12.94 -6.90
CA HIS A 98 -17.47 13.03 -8.14
C HIS A 98 -16.67 13.73 -9.25
N ILE A 99 -15.88 14.77 -8.93
CA ILE A 99 -15.01 15.44 -9.90
C ILE A 99 -13.95 14.48 -10.44
N VAL A 100 -13.34 13.69 -9.55
CA VAL A 100 -12.31 12.71 -9.92
C VAL A 100 -12.92 11.58 -10.77
N ALA A 101 -14.14 11.16 -10.44
CA ALA A 101 -14.87 10.16 -11.22
C ALA A 101 -15.29 10.66 -12.61
N ASP A 102 -15.70 11.93 -12.73
CA ASP A 102 -16.19 12.52 -13.97
C ASP A 102 -15.05 12.94 -14.92
N CYS A 103 -13.84 13.16 -14.40
CA CYS A 103 -12.69 13.68 -15.16
C CYS A 103 -11.43 12.78 -15.02
N PRO A 104 -11.46 11.52 -15.45
CA PRO A 104 -10.33 10.60 -15.28
C PRO A 104 -9.07 11.02 -16.04
N GLU A 105 -9.20 11.77 -17.15
CA GLU A 105 -8.05 12.32 -17.89
C GLU A 105 -7.27 13.37 -17.08
N MET A 106 -7.97 14.14 -16.25
CA MET A 106 -7.41 15.21 -15.44
C MET A 106 -6.89 14.66 -14.12
N TYR A 107 -7.58 13.66 -13.58
CA TYR A 107 -7.25 12.98 -12.33
C TYR A 107 -7.00 11.49 -12.60
N PRO A 108 -5.85 11.11 -13.16
CA PRO A 108 -5.60 9.73 -13.56
C PRO A 108 -5.46 8.75 -12.39
N LEU A 109 -5.00 9.23 -11.23
CA LEU A 109 -4.77 8.39 -10.04
C LEU A 109 -5.47 8.99 -8.81
N TRP A 110 -6.01 8.11 -7.97
CA TRP A 110 -6.65 8.47 -6.72
C TRP A 110 -6.49 7.39 -5.65
N MET A 111 -6.71 7.75 -4.39
CA MET A 111 -6.77 6.81 -3.27
C MET A 111 -7.82 7.28 -2.25
N PRO A 112 -8.50 6.36 -1.55
CA PRO A 112 -9.45 6.74 -0.51
C PRO A 112 -8.72 7.45 0.62
N LEU A 113 -9.34 8.48 1.19
CA LEU A 113 -8.84 9.10 2.41
C LEU A 113 -9.24 8.26 3.62
N PRO A 114 -8.36 8.11 4.62
CA PRO A 114 -8.73 7.45 5.87
C PRO A 114 -9.88 8.20 6.53
N LYS A 115 -10.81 7.46 7.14
CA LYS A 115 -11.85 8.09 7.96
C LYS A 115 -11.17 8.78 9.14
N LEU A 116 -11.58 10.02 9.40
CA LEU A 116 -11.07 10.75 10.56
C LEU A 116 -11.41 9.97 11.84
N PRO A 117 -10.46 9.83 12.77
CA PRO A 117 -10.77 9.28 14.08
C PRO A 117 -11.79 10.17 14.79
N ASP A 118 -12.51 9.62 15.77
CA ASP A 118 -13.41 10.40 16.62
C ASP A 118 -12.60 11.33 17.53
N LEU A 119 -12.16 12.46 17.00
CA LEU A 119 -11.43 13.48 17.75
C LEU A 119 -12.39 14.36 18.55
N PRO A 120 -11.98 14.85 19.73
CA PRO A 120 -12.74 15.85 20.47
C PRO A 120 -12.97 17.11 19.61
N THR A 121 -14.11 17.75 19.82
CA THR A 121 -14.68 18.82 18.97
C THR A 121 -13.74 19.98 18.59
N PRO A 122 -12.73 20.41 19.39
CA PRO A 122 -11.80 21.46 18.98
C PRO A 122 -10.99 21.10 17.74
N GLU A 123 -10.55 19.85 17.63
CA GLU A 123 -9.67 19.38 16.55
C GLU A 123 -10.45 19.13 15.25
N ARG A 124 -11.73 18.76 15.34
CA ARG A 124 -12.61 18.64 14.17
C ARG A 124 -12.83 19.97 13.45
N ARG A 125 -12.98 21.09 14.17
CA ARG A 125 -13.16 22.41 13.56
C ARG A 125 -11.96 22.83 12.72
N CYS A 126 -10.74 22.56 13.21
CA CYS A 126 -9.53 22.91 12.48
C CYS A 126 -9.39 22.17 11.14
N MET A 127 -9.94 20.95 11.03
CA MET A 127 -9.82 20.14 9.82
C MET A 127 -10.94 20.33 8.79
N LEU A 128 -12.09 20.86 9.21
CA LEU A 128 -13.24 21.05 8.32
C LEU A 128 -13.26 22.42 7.61
N GLY A 129 -12.28 23.28 7.88
CA GLY A 129 -12.34 24.68 7.49
C GLY A 129 -13.37 25.41 8.38
N ASN A 130 -13.03 26.59 8.87
CA ASN A 130 -13.95 27.35 9.70
C ASN A 130 -15.19 27.74 8.87
N ASP A 131 -16.39 27.38 9.36
CA ASP A 131 -17.67 27.94 8.93
C ASP A 131 -17.67 29.48 9.00
#